data_AF-A0A8R1DZY5-F1
#
_entry.id   AF-A0A8R1DZY5-F1
#
_cell.length_a   1.000
_cell.length_b   1.000
_cell.length_c   1.000
_cell.angle_alpha   90.00
_cell.angle_beta   90.00
_cell.angle_gamma   90.00
#
_symmetry.space_group_name_H-M   'P 1'
#
loop_
_entity.id
_entity.type
_entity.pdbx_description
1 polymer ?
#
loop_
_entity_poly.entity_id
_entity_poly.type
_entity_poly.pdbx_seq_one_letter_code
_entity_poly.pdbx_strand_id
1 'polypeptide(L)'
;METIEMLDGGDIDRLVDFWISSFRVFEGDGIGMEDISKAAILIEKCAGRFEISRRPLFLKHFLRKLAAQTSSSISLEPQIVAVIITTYKRNMTSTRSPFFYEELGDFWTLCLQMKYDDVYNATAYFSAVFTLAQAQALFRIKRPLCEVVYEKVLKPMHEQIVDFKRLKDVEENKMNSNDLAVMQSNLGSDVFTILVCTYKQAEDAIRQFIN
;
A
#
# COMPACT_ATOMS: atom_id res chain seq x y z
N MET A 1 18.57 3.26 -32.50
CA MET A 1 17.95 3.28 -31.17
C MET A 1 16.77 2.32 -31.26
N GLU A 2 16.87 1.13 -30.68
CA GLU A 2 15.78 0.15 -30.76
C GLU A 2 14.58 0.66 -29.96
N THR A 3 13.46 0.87 -30.64
CA THR A 3 12.20 1.26 -30.01
C THR A 3 11.65 0.01 -29.33
N ILE A 4 11.87 -0.11 -28.01
CA ILE A 4 11.37 -1.27 -27.28
C ILE A 4 9.84 -1.17 -27.20
N GLU A 5 9.12 -2.10 -27.84
CA GLU A 5 7.66 -2.11 -27.93
C GLU A 5 6.95 -2.09 -26.57
N MET A 6 5.79 -1.43 -26.52
CA MET A 6 4.94 -1.39 -25.33
C MET A 6 4.29 -2.76 -25.11
N LEU A 7 4.14 -3.13 -23.84
CA LEU A 7 3.46 -4.36 -23.45
C LEU A 7 1.95 -4.23 -23.63
N ASP A 8 1.29 -5.34 -23.99
CA ASP A 8 -0.15 -5.39 -24.23
C ASP A 8 -0.94 -5.93 -23.02
N GLY A 9 -2.26 -6.10 -23.17
CA GLY A 9 -3.10 -6.65 -22.10
C GLY A 9 -2.89 -8.14 -21.83
N GLY A 10 -2.43 -8.91 -22.82
CA GLY A 10 -2.14 -10.34 -22.70
C GLY A 10 -0.89 -10.62 -21.85
N ASP A 11 0.04 -9.67 -21.79
CA ASP A 11 1.25 -9.77 -20.97
C ASP A 11 1.02 -9.61 -19.47
N ILE A 12 -0.12 -9.03 -19.05
CA ILE A 12 -0.39 -8.69 -17.65
C ILE A 12 -0.29 -9.92 -16.74
N ASP A 13 -0.96 -11.00 -17.09
CA ASP A 13 -1.05 -12.18 -16.22
C ASP A 13 0.33 -12.83 -16.03
N ARG A 14 1.07 -13.00 -17.14
CA ARG A 14 2.41 -13.57 -17.17
C ARG A 14 3.40 -12.73 -16.35
N LEU A 15 3.32 -11.41 -16.45
CA LEU A 15 4.25 -10.53 -15.73
C LEU A 15 3.92 -10.44 -14.25
N VAL A 16 2.64 -10.48 -13.87
CA VAL A 16 2.27 -10.59 -12.46
C VAL A 16 2.76 -11.91 -11.87
N ASP A 17 2.59 -13.03 -12.59
CA ASP A 17 3.11 -14.32 -12.14
C ASP A 17 4.62 -14.31 -12.00
N PHE A 18 5.33 -13.75 -13.00
CA PHE A 18 6.78 -13.57 -12.93
C PHE A 18 7.20 -12.81 -11.66
N TRP A 19 6.54 -11.69 -11.35
CA TRP A 19 6.87 -10.91 -10.16
C TRP A 19 6.59 -11.67 -8.85
N ILE A 20 5.43 -12.30 -8.74
CA ILE A 20 5.06 -13.09 -7.55
C ILE A 20 6.05 -14.24 -7.36
N SER A 21 6.38 -14.98 -8.42
CA SER A 21 7.39 -16.03 -8.39
C SER A 21 8.77 -15.50 -8.01
N SER A 22 9.14 -14.32 -8.51
CA SER A 22 10.44 -13.69 -8.18
C SER A 22 10.53 -13.38 -6.69
N PHE A 23 9.48 -12.81 -6.10
CA PHE A 23 9.46 -12.54 -4.66
C PHE A 23 9.56 -13.82 -3.82
N ARG A 24 8.97 -14.91 -4.31
CA ARG A 24 9.07 -16.22 -3.64
C ARG A 24 10.48 -16.81 -3.65
N VAL A 25 11.22 -16.62 -4.75
CA VAL A 25 12.59 -17.15 -4.88
C VAL A 25 13.53 -16.50 -3.87
N PHE A 26 13.30 -15.23 -3.53
CA PHE A 26 14.13 -14.50 -2.58
C PHE A 26 13.67 -14.66 -1.12
N GLU A 27 12.62 -15.45 -0.83
CA GLU A 27 12.22 -15.68 0.57
C GLU A 27 13.32 -16.35 1.39
N GLY A 28 13.62 -15.78 2.55
CA GLY A 28 14.58 -16.33 3.49
C GLY A 28 16.04 -15.95 3.22
N ASP A 29 16.36 -15.39 2.06
CA ASP A 29 17.58 -14.61 1.90
C ASP A 29 17.43 -13.31 2.69
N GLY A 30 18.51 -12.73 3.20
CA GLY A 30 18.49 -11.51 4.00
C GLY A 30 18.06 -10.26 3.22
N ILE A 31 16.85 -10.25 2.66
CA ILE A 31 16.25 -9.15 1.90
C ILE A 31 16.22 -7.93 2.82
N GLY A 32 17.01 -6.93 2.45
CA GLY A 32 17.07 -5.66 3.15
C GLY A 32 16.13 -4.62 2.55
N MET A 33 16.04 -3.47 3.22
CA MET A 33 15.28 -2.31 2.73
C MET A 33 15.78 -1.80 1.36
N GLU A 34 17.05 -2.02 1.03
CA GLU A 34 17.61 -1.66 -0.28
C GLU A 34 17.00 -2.48 -1.42
N ASP A 35 16.78 -3.77 -1.20
CA ASP A 35 16.21 -4.68 -2.19
C ASP A 35 14.74 -4.36 -2.44
N ILE A 36 13.99 -4.01 -1.39
CA ILE A 36 12.62 -3.49 -1.51
C ILE A 36 12.59 -2.22 -2.36
N SER A 37 13.53 -1.30 -2.14
CA SER A 37 13.62 -0.06 -2.89
C SER A 37 13.94 -0.31 -4.37
N LYS A 38 14.82 -1.26 -4.67
CA LYS A 38 15.12 -1.70 -6.04
C LYS A 38 13.90 -2.36 -6.70
N ALA A 39 13.24 -3.28 -5.99
CA ALA A 39 12.01 -3.92 -6.45
C ALA A 39 10.92 -2.89 -6.77
N ALA A 40 10.78 -1.86 -5.93
CA ALA A 40 9.84 -0.76 -6.16
C ALA A 40 10.08 -0.03 -7.48
N ILE A 41 11.33 0.33 -7.74
CA ILE A 41 11.74 0.97 -9.00
C ILE A 41 11.44 0.05 -10.20
N LEU A 42 11.68 -1.25 -10.06
CA LEU A 42 11.46 -2.20 -11.15
C LEU A 42 9.97 -2.46 -11.42
N ILE A 43 9.12 -2.56 -10.38
CA ILE A 43 7.67 -2.66 -10.55
C ILE A 43 7.14 -1.41 -11.25
N GLU A 44 7.58 -0.23 -10.84
CA GLU A 44 7.17 1.02 -11.46
C GLU A 44 7.61 1.11 -12.92
N LYS A 45 8.87 0.76 -13.22
CA LYS A 45 9.36 0.66 -14.60
C LYS A 45 8.54 -0.32 -15.42
N CYS A 46 8.24 -1.50 -14.87
CA CYS A 46 7.42 -2.52 -15.51
C CYS A 46 6.01 -2.00 -15.80
N ALA A 47 5.34 -1.35 -14.84
CA ALA A 47 4.06 -0.69 -15.07
C ALA A 47 4.16 0.37 -16.18
N GLY A 48 5.25 1.12 -16.23
CA GLY A 48 5.52 2.13 -17.27
C GLY A 48 5.65 1.56 -18.69
N ARG A 49 5.97 0.27 -18.84
CA ARG A 49 6.08 -0.43 -20.14
C ARG A 49 4.73 -0.74 -20.77
N PHE A 50 3.64 -0.70 -20.01
CA PHE A 50 2.29 -0.85 -20.54
C PHE A 50 1.74 0.48 -21.04
N GLU A 51 0.87 0.42 -22.07
CA GLU A 51 0.06 1.57 -22.45
C GLU A 51 -0.71 2.13 -21.26
N ILE A 52 -0.94 3.44 -21.25
CA ILE A 52 -1.52 4.14 -20.08
C ILE A 52 -2.85 3.54 -19.61
N SER A 53 -3.68 3.05 -20.54
CA SER A 53 -4.97 2.39 -20.28
C SER A 53 -4.82 1.03 -19.59
N ARG A 54 -3.67 0.37 -19.74
CA ARG A 54 -3.38 -0.96 -19.20
C ARG A 54 -2.64 -0.92 -17.87
N ARG A 55 -1.93 0.17 -17.57
CA ARG A 55 -1.23 0.35 -16.28
C ARG A 55 -2.10 0.14 -15.04
N PRO A 56 -3.32 0.73 -14.92
CA PRO A 56 -4.15 0.48 -13.75
C PRO A 56 -4.60 -0.98 -13.68
N LEU A 57 -4.85 -1.64 -14.82
CA LEU A 57 -5.21 -3.05 -14.88
C LEU A 57 -4.08 -3.96 -14.42
N PHE A 58 -2.84 -3.67 -14.84
CA PHE A 58 -1.66 -4.40 -14.37
C PHE A 58 -1.53 -4.33 -12.84
N LEU A 59 -1.57 -3.12 -12.27
CA LEU A 59 -1.44 -2.92 -10.82
C LEU A 59 -2.62 -3.53 -10.05
N LYS A 60 -3.84 -3.42 -10.57
CA LYS A 60 -5.04 -4.05 -10.01
C LYS A 60 -4.93 -5.57 -10.02
N HIS A 61 -4.51 -6.16 -11.12
CA HIS A 61 -4.35 -7.61 -11.25
C HIS A 61 -3.25 -8.13 -10.32
N PHE A 62 -2.16 -7.38 -10.19
CA PHE A 62 -1.09 -7.67 -9.25
C PHE A 62 -1.60 -7.71 -7.81
N LEU A 63 -2.27 -6.65 -7.37
CA LEU A 63 -2.82 -6.58 -6.02
C LEU A 63 -3.86 -7.68 -5.77
N ARG A 64 -4.69 -8.01 -6.78
CA ARG A 64 -5.67 -9.10 -6.69
C ARG A 64 -5.00 -10.47 -6.50
N LYS A 65 -3.93 -10.77 -7.23
CA LYS A 65 -3.21 -12.05 -7.08
C LYS A 65 -2.53 -12.16 -5.72
N LEU A 66 -2.05 -11.04 -5.14
CA LEU A 66 -1.55 -11.00 -3.76
C LEU A 66 -2.68 -11.24 -2.75
N ALA A 67 -3.81 -10.55 -2.88
CA ALA A 67 -4.97 -10.72 -2.00
C ALA A 67 -5.56 -12.14 -1.99
N ALA A 68 -5.40 -12.88 -3.09
CA ALA A 68 -5.87 -14.26 -3.23
C ALA A 68 -4.92 -15.31 -2.60
N GLN A 69 -3.74 -14.92 -2.11
CA GLN A 69 -2.81 -15.85 -1.46
C GLN A 69 -3.34 -16.21 -0.07
N THR A 70 -3.48 -17.52 0.21
CA THR A 70 -4.01 -18.02 1.49
C THR A 70 -2.96 -18.24 2.58
N SER A 71 -1.68 -18.05 2.27
CA SER A 71 -0.57 -18.21 3.21
C SER A 71 0.50 -17.17 2.94
N SER A 72 1.09 -16.64 4.01
CA SER A 72 2.15 -15.62 4.08
C SER A 72 3.50 -16.08 3.50
N SER A 73 3.46 -16.60 2.28
CA SER A 73 4.58 -17.09 1.47
C SER A 73 5.25 -15.99 0.66
N ILE A 74 5.05 -14.73 1.06
CA ILE A 74 5.79 -13.61 0.49
C ILE A 74 6.32 -12.77 1.65
N SER A 75 7.60 -12.93 1.91
CA SER A 75 8.38 -12.07 2.79
C SER A 75 8.23 -10.62 2.33
N LEU A 76 7.97 -9.71 3.30
CA LEU A 76 7.79 -8.27 3.03
C LEU A 76 6.59 -7.93 2.12
N GLU A 77 5.56 -8.78 2.11
CA GLU A 77 4.30 -8.52 1.39
C GLU A 77 3.70 -7.12 1.67
N PRO A 78 3.62 -6.61 2.93
CA PRO A 78 3.09 -5.28 3.18
C PRO A 78 3.85 -4.17 2.44
N GLN A 79 5.16 -4.31 2.30
CA GLN A 79 6.02 -3.36 1.59
C GLN A 79 5.81 -3.46 0.08
N ILE A 80 5.69 -4.67 -0.48
CA ILE A 80 5.38 -4.88 -1.90
C ILE A 80 4.00 -4.30 -2.25
N VAL A 81 3.00 -4.52 -1.40
CA VAL A 81 1.66 -3.94 -1.58
C VAL A 81 1.73 -2.41 -1.50
N ALA A 82 2.48 -1.86 -0.55
CA ALA A 82 2.68 -0.42 -0.44
C ALA A 82 3.30 0.19 -1.71
N VAL A 83 4.24 -0.52 -2.34
CA VAL A 83 4.82 -0.15 -3.63
C VAL A 83 3.75 -0.10 -4.70
N ILE A 84 2.94 -1.15 -4.86
CA ILE A 84 1.88 -1.22 -5.88
C ILE A 84 0.89 -0.05 -5.72
N ILE A 85 0.45 0.22 -4.49
CA ILE A 85 -0.45 1.35 -4.16
C ILE A 85 0.23 2.69 -4.49
N THR A 86 1.51 2.84 -4.15
CA THR A 86 2.27 4.08 -4.41
C THR A 86 2.48 4.31 -5.90
N THR A 87 2.77 3.25 -6.67
CA THR A 87 2.87 3.30 -8.13
C THR A 87 1.53 3.65 -8.76
N TYR A 88 0.42 3.08 -8.26
CA TYR A 88 -0.93 3.45 -8.71
C TYR A 88 -1.19 4.94 -8.47
N LYS A 89 -0.99 5.41 -7.24
CA LYS A 89 -1.14 6.82 -6.85
C LYS A 89 -0.33 7.73 -7.77
N ARG A 90 0.96 7.43 -7.97
CA ARG A 90 1.86 8.25 -8.76
C ARG A 90 1.46 8.30 -10.23
N ASN A 91 1.13 7.17 -10.83
CA ASN A 91 0.67 7.14 -12.21
C ASN A 91 -0.67 7.89 -12.36
N MET A 92 -1.60 7.71 -11.42
CA MET A 92 -2.88 8.40 -11.38
C MET A 92 -2.69 9.93 -11.32
N THR A 93 -1.85 10.44 -10.42
CA THR A 93 -1.69 11.89 -10.21
C THR A 93 -0.80 12.55 -11.26
N SER A 94 0.24 11.87 -11.74
CA SER A 94 1.16 12.42 -12.76
C SER A 94 0.51 12.48 -14.14
N THR A 95 -0.19 11.41 -14.54
CA THR A 95 -0.80 11.35 -15.87
C THR A 95 -2.19 11.96 -15.92
N ARG A 96 -2.88 12.05 -14.77
CA ARG A 96 -4.27 12.50 -14.64
C ARG A 96 -5.24 11.78 -15.58
N SER A 97 -4.93 10.53 -15.90
CA SER A 97 -5.65 9.75 -16.91
C SER A 97 -6.97 9.19 -16.36
N PRO A 98 -8.07 9.26 -17.13
CA PRO A 98 -9.37 8.74 -16.70
C PRO A 98 -9.37 7.23 -16.46
N PHE A 99 -8.50 6.47 -17.13
CA PHE A 99 -8.37 5.02 -16.93
C PHE A 99 -8.03 4.67 -15.47
N PHE A 100 -7.20 5.48 -14.80
CA PHE A 100 -6.93 5.30 -13.36
C PHE A 100 -8.11 5.67 -12.49
N TYR A 101 -8.92 6.65 -12.91
CA TYR A 101 -10.08 7.05 -12.13
C TYR A 101 -11.17 5.99 -12.21
N GLU A 102 -11.43 5.46 -13.41
CA GLU A 102 -12.39 4.38 -13.67
C GLU A 102 -12.12 3.18 -12.76
N GLU A 103 -10.86 2.74 -12.70
CA GLU A 103 -10.42 1.57 -11.95
C GLU A 103 -10.28 1.79 -10.43
N LEU A 104 -10.33 3.05 -9.96
CA LEU A 104 -10.03 3.41 -8.57
C LEU A 104 -10.97 2.75 -7.54
N GLY A 105 -12.24 2.55 -7.89
CA GLY A 105 -13.21 1.91 -6.99
C GLY A 105 -12.88 0.45 -6.71
N ASP A 106 -12.59 -0.31 -7.77
CA ASP A 106 -12.13 -1.70 -7.64
C ASP A 106 -10.78 -1.76 -6.91
N PHE A 107 -9.87 -0.84 -7.22
CA PHE A 107 -8.56 -0.78 -6.58
C PHE A 107 -8.68 -0.57 -5.06
N TRP A 108 -9.58 0.32 -4.61
CA TRP A 108 -9.89 0.47 -3.18
C TRP A 108 -10.46 -0.79 -2.54
N THR A 109 -11.30 -1.52 -3.28
CA THR A 109 -11.83 -2.81 -2.80
C THR A 109 -10.72 -3.82 -2.57
N LEU A 110 -9.71 -3.86 -3.44
CA LEU A 110 -8.54 -4.72 -3.26
C LEU A 110 -7.66 -4.28 -2.08
N CYS A 111 -7.47 -2.97 -1.87
CA CYS A 111 -6.78 -2.49 -0.67
C CYS A 111 -7.49 -3.01 0.59
N LEU A 112 -8.82 -2.92 0.67
CA LEU A 112 -9.58 -3.44 1.81
C LEU A 112 -9.47 -4.96 2.04
N GLN A 113 -9.15 -5.73 1.00
CA GLN A 113 -8.94 -7.17 1.12
C GLN A 113 -7.58 -7.50 1.75
N MET A 114 -6.59 -6.61 1.65
CA MET A 114 -5.30 -6.78 2.30
C MET A 114 -5.46 -6.55 3.80
N LYS A 115 -5.28 -7.61 4.59
CA LYS A 115 -5.38 -7.58 6.05
C LYS A 115 -4.05 -7.96 6.67
N TYR A 116 -3.56 -7.10 7.55
CA TYR A 116 -2.34 -7.35 8.32
C TYR A 116 -2.63 -7.14 9.80
N ASP A 117 -2.34 -8.15 10.61
CA ASP A 117 -2.58 -8.09 12.05
C ASP A 117 -1.50 -7.27 12.78
N ASP A 118 -0.27 -7.29 12.27
CA ASP A 118 0.85 -6.55 12.81
C ASP A 118 1.00 -5.19 12.12
N VAL A 119 0.57 -4.14 12.82
CA VAL A 119 0.62 -2.75 12.34
C VAL A 119 2.07 -2.27 12.18
N TYR A 120 3.02 -2.72 13.01
CA TYR A 120 4.42 -2.33 12.87
C TYR A 120 5.00 -2.85 11.56
N ASN A 121 4.84 -4.14 11.30
CA ASN A 121 5.33 -4.76 10.07
C ASN A 121 4.60 -4.24 8.81
N ALA A 122 3.35 -3.79 8.96
CA ALA A 122 2.55 -3.25 7.87
C ALA A 122 2.56 -1.71 7.74
N THR A 123 3.41 -0.99 8.47
CA THR A 123 3.47 0.49 8.46
C THR A 123 3.50 1.10 7.06
N ALA A 124 4.29 0.51 6.16
CA ALA A 124 4.40 0.96 4.77
C ALA A 124 3.06 0.87 4.04
N TYR A 125 2.30 -0.21 4.26
CA TYR A 125 0.99 -0.42 3.67
C TYR A 125 -0.03 0.63 4.16
N PHE A 126 -0.16 0.81 5.47
CA PHE A 126 -1.07 1.81 6.05
C PHE A 126 -0.74 3.22 5.52
N SER A 127 0.54 3.58 5.48
CA SER A 127 1.00 4.87 4.94
C SER A 127 0.67 5.02 3.45
N ALA A 128 0.85 3.98 2.64
CA ALA A 128 0.51 4.01 1.22
C ALA A 128 -1.00 4.21 1.00
N VAL A 129 -1.84 3.53 1.76
CA VAL A 129 -3.30 3.70 1.73
C VAL A 129 -3.70 5.13 2.09
N PHE A 130 -3.19 5.67 3.21
CA PHE A 130 -3.52 7.03 3.63
C PHE A 130 -3.08 8.07 2.60
N THR A 131 -1.87 7.95 2.05
CA THR A 131 -1.41 8.89 1.02
C THR A 131 -2.15 8.74 -0.31
N LEU A 132 -2.67 7.56 -0.66
CA LEU A 132 -3.56 7.40 -1.81
C LEU A 132 -4.89 8.14 -1.59
N ALA A 133 -5.49 7.99 -0.40
CA ALA A 133 -6.74 8.66 -0.05
C ALA A 133 -6.57 10.19 -0.04
N GLN A 134 -5.47 10.67 0.55
CA GLN A 134 -5.09 12.08 0.52
C GLN A 134 -4.94 12.59 -0.93
N ALA A 135 -4.22 11.86 -1.78
CA ALA A 135 -4.04 12.24 -3.18
C ALA A 135 -5.36 12.26 -3.95
N GLN A 136 -6.25 11.29 -3.74
CA GLN A 136 -7.58 11.28 -4.35
C GLN A 136 -8.34 12.57 -4.02
N ALA A 137 -8.32 13.00 -2.76
CA ALA A 137 -9.01 14.21 -2.32
C ALA A 137 -8.35 15.50 -2.84
N LEU A 138 -7.03 15.62 -2.71
CA LEU A 138 -6.29 16.81 -3.16
C LEU A 138 -6.43 17.05 -4.67
N PHE A 139 -6.47 15.98 -5.46
CA PHE A 139 -6.68 16.06 -6.91
C PHE A 139 -8.16 16.07 -7.31
N ARG A 140 -9.07 16.13 -6.33
CA ARG A 140 -10.53 16.21 -6.52
C ARG A 140 -11.11 15.07 -7.37
N ILE A 141 -10.62 13.85 -7.16
CA ILE A 141 -10.99 12.68 -7.95
C ILE A 141 -12.19 11.97 -7.30
N LYS A 142 -13.30 11.87 -8.04
CA LYS A 142 -14.51 11.11 -7.65
C LYS A 142 -14.97 11.39 -6.21
N ARG A 143 -15.54 12.58 -5.94
CA ARG A 143 -16.04 13.00 -4.61
C ARG A 143 -16.90 11.93 -3.90
N PRO A 144 -17.90 11.28 -4.53
CA PRO A 144 -18.69 10.26 -3.85
C PRO A 144 -17.84 9.05 -3.40
N LEU A 145 -16.78 8.72 -4.14
CA LEU A 145 -15.85 7.66 -3.77
C LEU A 145 -14.98 8.09 -2.58
N CYS A 146 -14.61 9.37 -2.45
CA CYS A 146 -13.87 9.86 -1.26
C CYS A 146 -14.68 9.67 0.03
N GLU A 147 -15.99 9.91 0.00
CA GLU A 147 -16.88 9.68 1.15
C GLU A 147 -16.87 8.20 1.55
N VAL A 148 -17.02 7.30 0.57
CA VAL A 148 -16.95 5.85 0.80
C VAL A 148 -15.60 5.43 1.34
N VAL A 149 -14.49 5.95 0.80
CA VAL A 149 -13.13 5.65 1.27
C VAL A 149 -12.92 6.10 2.70
N TYR A 150 -13.41 7.29 3.07
CA TYR A 150 -13.30 7.76 4.45
C TYR A 150 -14.02 6.84 5.43
N GLU A 151 -15.28 6.50 5.14
CA GLU A 151 -16.12 5.70 6.03
C GLU A 151 -15.73 4.22 6.07
N LYS A 152 -15.33 3.64 4.94
CA LYS A 152 -15.09 2.20 4.80
C LYS A 152 -13.63 1.78 4.89
N VAL A 153 -12.68 2.71 4.66
CA VAL A 153 -11.24 2.41 4.64
C VAL A 153 -10.54 3.15 5.77
N LEU A 154 -10.58 4.48 5.77
CA LEU A 154 -9.73 5.26 6.67
C LEU A 154 -10.12 5.13 8.13
N LYS A 155 -11.42 5.24 8.46
CA LYS A 155 -11.88 5.09 9.84
C LYS A 155 -11.55 3.70 10.42
N PRO A 156 -11.90 2.57 9.77
CA PRO A 156 -11.55 1.24 10.29
C PRO A 156 -10.04 1.03 10.45
N MET A 157 -9.23 1.50 9.51
CA MET A 157 -7.76 1.37 9.62
C MET A 157 -7.20 2.21 10.77
N HIS A 158 -7.76 3.39 11.03
CA HIS A 158 -7.37 4.20 12.18
C HIS A 158 -7.73 3.52 13.51
N GLU A 159 -8.93 2.95 13.60
CA GLU A 159 -9.37 2.16 14.77
C GLU A 159 -8.42 0.99 15.02
N GLN A 160 -8.05 0.24 13.98
CA GLN A 160 -7.08 -0.84 14.07
C GLN A 160 -5.71 -0.38 14.64
N ILE A 161 -5.20 0.76 14.17
CA ILE A 161 -3.93 1.33 14.68
C ILE A 161 -4.05 1.69 16.16
N VAL A 162 -5.16 2.31 16.56
CA VAL A 162 -5.41 2.70 17.96
C VAL A 162 -5.52 1.48 18.87
N ASP A 163 -6.25 0.45 18.44
CA ASP A 163 -6.42 -0.77 19.22
C ASP A 163 -5.11 -1.56 19.33
N PHE A 164 -4.32 -1.62 18.26
CA PHE A 164 -2.99 -2.23 18.30
C PHE A 164 -2.05 -1.47 19.25
N LYS A 165 -2.08 -0.13 19.27
CA LYS A 165 -1.32 0.67 20.23
C LYS A 165 -1.71 0.35 21.67
N ARG A 166 -3.01 0.32 21.98
CA ARG A 166 -3.51 -0.03 23.32
C ARG A 166 -3.07 -1.41 23.75
N LEU A 167 -3.08 -2.38 22.84
CA LEU A 167 -2.63 -3.74 23.11
C LEU A 167 -1.14 -3.74 23.49
N LYS A 168 -0.30 -3.00 22.74
CA LYS A 168 1.13 -2.85 23.06
C LYS A 168 1.38 -2.15 24.38
N ASP A 169 0.66 -1.06 24.67
CA ASP A 169 0.77 -0.36 25.96
C ASP A 169 0.43 -1.30 27.14
N VAL A 170 -0.55 -2.20 26.98
CA VAL A 170 -0.91 -3.21 28.00
C VAL A 170 0.16 -4.30 28.13
N GLU A 171 0.78 -4.72 27.03
CA GLU A 171 1.90 -5.68 27.04
C GLU A 171 3.12 -5.08 27.77
N GLU A 172 3.51 -3.85 27.44
CA GLU A 172 4.64 -3.15 28.06
C GLU A 172 4.44 -2.95 29.57
N ASN A 173 3.23 -2.53 29.98
CA ASN A 173 2.91 -2.36 31.41
C ASN A 173 2.95 -3.67 32.22
N LYS A 174 2.81 -4.83 31.57
CA LYS A 174 2.95 -6.16 32.20
C LYS A 174 4.39 -6.66 32.21
N MET A 175 5.26 -6.14 31.34
CA MET A 175 6.64 -6.61 31.14
C MET A 175 7.71 -5.79 31.88
N ASN A 176 7.33 -4.95 32.86
CA ASN A 176 8.26 -4.20 33.71
C ASN A 176 9.11 -5.10 34.63
N SER A 177 10.04 -5.83 34.01
CA SER A 177 11.26 -6.44 34.57
C SER A 177 12.15 -6.91 33.41
N ASN A 178 12.70 -6.00 32.59
CA ASN A 178 13.97 -6.15 31.83
C ASN A 178 14.25 -4.97 30.87
N ASP A 179 15.51 -4.52 30.83
CA ASP A 179 16.01 -3.33 30.10
C ASP A 179 15.92 -3.40 28.55
N LEU A 180 15.50 -4.53 27.96
CA LEU A 180 15.26 -4.68 26.51
C LEU A 180 13.97 -4.00 26.02
N ALA A 181 13.06 -3.63 26.91
CA ALA A 181 11.78 -2.99 26.57
C ALA A 181 11.93 -1.56 26.04
N VAL A 182 12.98 -0.84 26.46
CA VAL A 182 13.12 0.61 26.23
C VAL A 182 13.48 0.96 24.77
N MET A 183 14.19 0.09 24.04
CA MET A 183 14.49 0.33 22.62
C MET A 183 13.30 0.00 21.70
N GLN A 184 12.50 -1.01 22.05
CA GLN A 184 11.28 -1.34 21.29
C GLN A 184 10.17 -0.31 21.50
N SER A 185 10.06 0.28 22.70
CA SER A 185 9.05 1.31 22.97
C SER A 185 9.28 2.60 22.15
N ASN A 186 10.55 2.99 21.95
CA ASN A 186 10.89 4.20 21.19
C ASN A 186 10.59 4.04 19.69
N LEU A 187 10.99 2.92 19.09
CA LEU A 187 10.71 2.63 17.67
C LEU A 187 9.19 2.50 17.43
N GLY A 188 8.49 1.94 18.42
CA GLY A 188 7.05 1.79 18.37
C GLY A 188 6.30 3.12 18.36
N SER A 189 6.70 4.02 19.27
CA SER A 189 6.16 5.38 19.37
C SER A 189 6.31 6.18 18.07
N ASP A 190 7.45 6.05 17.38
CA ASP A 190 7.70 6.76 16.12
C ASP A 190 6.78 6.26 14.99
N VAL A 191 6.60 4.94 14.87
CA VAL A 191 5.71 4.36 13.86
C VAL A 191 4.26 4.82 14.05
N PHE A 192 3.74 4.76 15.28
CA PHE A 192 2.38 5.21 15.55
C PHE A 192 2.18 6.69 15.23
N THR A 193 3.17 7.51 15.57
CA THR A 193 3.13 8.95 15.28
C THR A 193 3.05 9.19 13.78
N ILE A 194 3.88 8.50 12.98
CA ILE A 194 3.85 8.59 11.51
C ILE A 194 2.48 8.21 10.96
N LEU A 195 1.92 7.08 11.40
CA LEU A 195 0.64 6.59 10.91
C LEU A 195 -0.53 7.52 11.27
N VAL A 196 -0.58 8.01 12.51
CA VAL A 196 -1.62 8.94 12.96
C VAL A 196 -1.53 10.28 12.22
N CYS A 197 -0.32 10.81 12.03
CA CYS A 197 -0.10 12.03 11.25
C CYS A 197 -0.55 11.86 9.80
N THR A 198 -0.17 10.75 9.16
CA THR A 198 -0.52 10.47 7.76
C THR A 198 -2.03 10.25 7.60
N TYR A 199 -2.68 9.57 8.55
CA TYR A 199 -4.14 9.45 8.62
C TYR A 199 -4.80 10.84 8.71
N LYS A 200 -4.34 11.70 9.62
CA LYS A 200 -4.93 13.04 9.81
C LYS A 200 -4.84 13.89 8.57
N GLN A 201 -3.69 13.87 7.89
CA GLN A 201 -3.52 14.56 6.62
C GLN A 201 -4.49 14.07 5.53
N ALA A 202 -4.77 12.76 5.48
CA ALA A 202 -5.74 12.19 4.57
C ALA A 202 -7.19 12.57 4.94
N GLU A 203 -7.53 12.47 6.23
CA GLU A 203 -8.83 12.87 6.77
C GLU A 203 -9.14 14.35 6.47
N ASP A 204 -8.19 15.25 6.74
CA ASP A 204 -8.36 16.68 6.52
C ASP A 204 -8.55 17.00 5.03
N ALA A 205 -7.74 16.40 4.16
CA ALA A 205 -7.87 16.57 2.72
C ALA A 205 -9.25 16.11 2.21
N ILE A 206 -9.73 14.96 2.70
CA ILE A 206 -11.04 14.43 2.32
C ILE A 206 -12.17 15.32 2.83
N ARG A 207 -12.12 15.76 4.09
CA ARG A 207 -13.12 16.68 4.65
C ARG A 207 -13.18 18.00 3.89
N GLN A 208 -12.03 18.54 3.47
CA GLN A 208 -11.97 19.75 2.63
C GLN A 208 -12.56 19.55 1.22
N PHE A 209 -12.53 18.33 0.68
CA PHE A 209 -13.09 18.04 -0.63
C PHE A 209 -14.59 17.71 -0.60
N ILE A 210 -15.05 17.10 0.51
CA ILE A 210 -16.45 16.70 0.71
C ILE A 210 -17.31 17.87 1.21
N ASN A 211 -16.75 18.86 1.91
CA ASN A 211 -17.48 20.05 2.32
C ASN A 211 -17.48 21.11 1.19
#